data_AF-A0A7Y4L5U6-F1
#
_entry.id   AF-A0A7Y4L5U6-F1
#
_cell.length_a   1.000
_cell.length_b   1.000
_cell.length_c   1.000
_cell.angle_alpha   90.00
_cell.angle_beta   90.00
_cell.angle_gamma   90.00
#
_symmetry.space_group_name_H-M   'P 1'
#
loop_
_entity.id
_entity.type
_entity.pdbx_description
1 polymer ?
#
loop_
_entity_poly.entity_id
_entity_poly.type
_entity_poly.pdbx_seq_one_letter_code
_entity_poly.pdbx_strand_id
1 'polypeptide(L)'
;MDNERVVGVELERLAATDPLAPIDPQAMLTRGRRSRRNRRLAGAGTSIAAVAVVALGTTLLPNLNATGTDADTAGSTADFTAVPGIPRGEAGTGVELTPAEANRRCALRYPDIKRQLRPYDTFRAGQVRMYDLKPGVDAPSAYCIVPGGDKPSAALVEAARRDPVPTKQADQLRNCSVGFWTDLTKWRVLASDVDPGKSATLVAVSPSGNRYAGCSLWAKEPPRAETRMHLNSTIVRAPFKAETFRSTFNVDAGSHRRCQQGKCVEQHNRIGLVEPSVVRITAQRIGGGRHEVPVKNGWFALTWLDTKPSAKVGGLKFTAHHKDGHTEVIPR
;
A
#
# COMPACT_ATOMS: atom_id res chain seq x y z
N MET A 1 47.20 26.16 11.98
CA MET A 1 45.86 25.53 11.86
C MET A 1 45.02 25.93 13.07
N ASP A 2 44.68 27.21 13.19
CA ASP A 2 44.41 27.81 14.52
C ASP A 2 42.97 28.31 14.68
N ASN A 3 42.29 28.65 13.57
CA ASN A 3 40.89 29.10 13.58
C ASN A 3 39.93 28.07 14.19
N GLU A 4 40.15 26.77 13.97
CA GLU A 4 39.26 25.71 14.48
C GLU A 4 39.28 25.63 16.01
N ARG A 5 40.45 25.85 16.65
CA ARG A 5 40.56 25.91 18.11
C ARG A 5 39.86 27.15 18.69
N VAL A 6 39.98 28.30 18.03
CA VAL A 6 39.33 29.54 18.47
C VAL A 6 37.80 29.42 18.39
N VAL A 7 37.28 28.83 17.29
CA VAL A 7 35.84 28.57 17.13
C VAL A 7 35.32 27.56 18.16
N GLY A 8 36.09 26.51 18.47
CA GLY A 8 35.71 25.53 19.49
C GLY A 8 35.54 26.15 20.88
N VAL A 9 36.54 26.94 21.34
CA VAL A 9 36.50 27.58 22.66
C VAL A 9 35.36 28.58 22.80
N GLU A 10 35.08 29.38 21.76
CA GLU A 10 34.02 30.39 21.85
C GLU A 10 32.61 29.78 21.74
N LEU A 11 32.44 28.66 21.04
CA LEU A 11 31.21 27.85 21.10
C LEU A 11 30.98 27.25 22.49
N GLU A 12 32.03 26.73 23.12
CA GLU A 12 31.96 26.17 24.47
C GLU A 12 31.67 27.27 25.51
N ARG A 13 32.23 28.48 25.33
CA ARG A 13 31.92 29.66 26.14
C ARG A 13 30.46 30.07 26.00
N LEU A 14 29.92 30.15 24.78
CA LEU A 14 28.51 30.46 24.52
C LEU A 14 27.57 29.44 25.18
N ALA A 15 27.85 28.15 25.04
CA ALA A 15 27.08 27.07 25.65
C ALA A 15 27.10 27.10 27.20
N ALA A 16 28.19 27.59 27.80
CA ALA A 16 28.30 27.76 29.25
C ALA A 16 27.59 29.02 29.78
N THR A 17 27.46 30.08 28.97
CA THR A 17 26.86 31.36 29.41
C THR A 17 25.38 31.55 29.11
N ASP A 18 24.82 30.85 28.12
CA ASP A 18 23.38 30.88 27.80
C ASP A 18 22.77 29.47 27.82
N PRO A 19 22.49 28.92 29.03
CA PRO A 19 21.89 27.59 29.16
C PRO A 19 20.45 27.62 28.65
N LEU A 20 20.27 27.17 27.39
CA LEU A 20 18.99 27.11 26.68
C LEU A 20 17.84 26.67 27.62
N ALA A 21 16.94 27.61 27.90
CA ALA A 21 15.83 27.38 28.82
C ALA A 21 15.03 26.12 28.42
N PRO A 22 14.65 25.24 29.37
CA PRO A 22 14.00 23.98 29.06
C PRO A 22 12.83 24.15 28.11
N ILE A 23 12.86 23.44 26.98
CA ILE A 23 11.83 23.53 25.94
C ILE A 23 10.50 23.06 26.53
N ASP A 24 9.61 24.00 26.85
CA ASP A 24 8.27 23.68 27.33
C ASP A 24 7.37 23.27 26.14
N PRO A 25 7.01 21.98 26.00
CA PRO A 25 6.13 21.53 24.93
C PRO A 25 4.69 22.08 25.10
N GLN A 26 4.26 22.42 26.31
CA GLN A 26 2.93 23.00 26.56
C GLN A 26 2.88 24.47 26.16
N ALA A 27 3.93 25.27 26.38
CA ALA A 27 4.07 26.61 25.79
C ALA A 27 4.07 26.56 24.26
N MET A 28 4.79 25.60 23.64
CA MET A 28 4.75 25.43 22.18
C MET A 28 3.35 25.05 21.68
N LEU A 29 2.68 24.08 22.31
CA LEU A 29 1.33 23.63 21.94
C LEU A 29 0.28 24.73 22.13
N THR A 30 0.34 25.50 23.22
CA THR A 30 -0.58 26.62 23.47
C THR A 30 -0.34 27.79 22.50
N ARG A 31 0.91 28.15 22.21
CA ARG A 31 1.26 29.17 21.19
C ARG A 31 0.76 28.74 19.80
N GLY A 32 0.92 27.47 19.44
CA GLY A 32 0.38 26.89 18.20
C GLY A 32 -1.16 26.90 18.14
N ARG A 33 -1.83 26.54 19.23
CA ARG A 33 -3.32 26.59 19.35
C ARG A 33 -3.85 28.03 19.22
N ARG A 34 -3.20 29.03 19.84
CA ARG A 34 -3.56 30.46 19.69
C ARG A 34 -3.45 30.94 18.25
N SER A 35 -2.33 30.62 17.57
CA SER A 35 -2.12 30.99 16.16
C SER A 35 -3.21 30.44 15.22
N ARG A 36 -3.61 29.17 15.39
CA ARG A 36 -4.73 28.56 14.65
C ARG A 36 -6.08 29.23 14.93
N ARG A 37 -6.33 29.75 16.14
CA ARG A 37 -7.59 30.43 16.47
C ARG A 37 -7.69 31.80 15.79
N ASN A 38 -6.62 32.60 15.82
CA ASN A 38 -6.62 33.92 15.19
C ASN A 38 -6.78 33.84 13.67
N ARG A 39 -6.15 32.84 13.00
CA ARG A 39 -6.34 32.61 11.55
C ARG A 39 -7.76 32.21 11.15
N ARG A 40 -8.63 31.79 12.07
CA ARG A 40 -10.07 31.56 11.81
C ARG A 40 -10.95 32.80 11.98
N LEU A 41 -10.45 33.85 12.65
CA LEU A 41 -11.20 35.09 12.88
C LEU A 41 -10.87 36.17 11.84
N ALA A 42 -9.69 36.14 11.23
CA ALA A 42 -9.29 37.06 10.16
C ALA A 42 -9.76 36.64 8.75
N GLY A 43 -10.73 35.72 8.64
CA GLY A 43 -11.19 35.12 7.37
C GLY A 43 -12.66 35.37 7.03
N ALA A 44 -13.34 36.27 7.76
CA ALA A 44 -14.77 36.55 7.56
C ALA A 44 -15.02 38.07 7.64
N GLY A 45 -15.42 38.65 6.50
CA GLY A 45 -15.49 40.10 6.26
C GLY A 45 -14.26 40.61 5.49
N THR A 46 -14.38 41.46 4.47
CA THR A 46 -15.54 42.22 3.96
C THR A 46 -15.84 41.96 2.47
N SER A 47 -16.95 42.50 1.95
CA SER A 47 -17.52 42.21 0.61
C SER A 47 -17.77 43.48 -0.22
N ILE A 48 -18.15 43.30 -1.50
CA ILE A 48 -18.59 44.32 -2.51
C ILE A 48 -17.40 45.14 -3.07
N ALA A 49 -17.26 45.44 -4.37
CA ALA A 49 -18.04 45.14 -5.59
C ALA A 49 -17.18 44.30 -6.60
N ALA A 50 -17.40 44.14 -7.91
CA ALA A 50 -18.39 44.66 -8.88
C ALA A 50 -18.67 43.61 -10.00
N VAL A 51 -19.10 44.02 -11.21
CA VAL A 51 -19.49 43.12 -12.33
C VAL A 51 -18.69 43.41 -13.61
N ALA A 52 -18.26 42.34 -14.29
CA ALA A 52 -18.00 42.31 -15.73
C ALA A 52 -18.39 40.94 -16.30
N VAL A 53 -19.11 40.89 -17.42
CA VAL A 53 -19.58 39.65 -18.05
C VAL A 53 -18.86 39.44 -19.38
N VAL A 54 -18.12 38.34 -19.51
CA VAL A 54 -17.73 37.74 -20.80
C VAL A 54 -17.88 36.23 -20.67
N ALA A 55 -18.59 35.60 -21.60
CA ALA A 55 -18.80 34.16 -21.60
C ALA A 55 -17.91 33.46 -22.64
N LEU A 56 -17.11 32.50 -22.19
CA LEU A 56 -16.55 31.42 -23.01
C LEU A 56 -16.69 30.12 -22.21
N GLY A 57 -17.31 29.11 -22.81
CA GLY A 57 -17.65 27.87 -22.12
C GLY A 57 -16.56 26.82 -22.18
N THR A 58 -16.28 26.18 -21.04
CA THR A 58 -15.71 24.82 -20.98
C THR A 58 -16.42 24.01 -19.90
N THR A 59 -16.57 22.71 -20.15
CA THR A 59 -17.17 21.74 -19.23
C THR A 59 -16.20 21.41 -18.09
N LEU A 60 -16.61 21.52 -16.81
CA LEU A 60 -15.80 20.99 -15.69
C LEU A 60 -16.59 20.70 -14.40
N LEU A 61 -16.63 19.41 -14.04
CA LEU A 61 -16.78 18.77 -12.72
C LEU A 61 -17.21 19.61 -11.49
N PRO A 62 -18.47 19.52 -11.04
CA PRO A 62 -18.87 19.89 -9.68
C PRO A 62 -18.69 18.69 -8.72
N ASN A 63 -17.51 18.55 -8.10
CA ASN A 63 -17.28 18.10 -6.70
C ASN A 63 -15.82 17.71 -6.45
N LEU A 64 -14.96 18.71 -6.21
CA LEU A 64 -13.64 18.52 -5.57
C LEU A 64 -13.58 19.01 -4.12
N ASN A 65 -14.66 19.62 -3.61
CA ASN A 65 -14.80 19.99 -2.19
C ASN A 65 -15.25 18.80 -1.32
N ALA A 66 -14.56 17.66 -1.49
CA ALA A 66 -14.65 16.51 -0.60
C ALA A 66 -13.60 16.60 0.52
N THR A 67 -13.53 17.73 1.22
CA THR A 67 -12.83 17.82 2.52
C THR A 67 -13.67 17.15 3.61
N GLY A 68 -14.00 15.88 3.40
CA GLY A 68 -14.63 15.02 4.38
C GLY A 68 -13.63 14.73 5.49
N THR A 69 -13.76 15.46 6.60
CA THR A 69 -13.25 14.99 7.90
C THR A 69 -14.10 13.81 8.35
N ASP A 70 -13.89 12.64 7.74
CA ASP A 70 -14.25 11.32 8.25
C ASP A 70 -13.38 10.27 7.53
N ALA A 71 -12.09 10.26 7.88
CA ALA A 71 -11.33 9.04 7.80
C ALA A 71 -11.73 8.20 9.02
N ASP A 72 -12.77 7.37 8.86
CA ASP A 72 -13.27 6.43 9.89
C ASP A 72 -12.10 5.66 10.52
N THR A 73 -11.65 6.07 11.70
CA THR A 73 -10.52 5.44 12.40
C THR A 73 -10.99 4.16 13.08
N ALA A 74 -11.19 3.13 12.27
CA ALA A 74 -11.55 1.79 12.73
C ALA A 74 -10.44 1.21 13.63
N GLY A 75 -10.86 0.69 14.79
CA GLY A 75 -10.02 -0.11 15.69
C GLY A 75 -9.51 0.63 16.92
N SER A 76 -9.70 -0.02 18.07
CA SER A 76 -9.01 0.38 19.30
C SER A 76 -7.58 -0.21 19.30
N THR A 77 -6.73 0.18 20.24
CA THR A 77 -5.39 -0.41 20.38
C THR A 77 -5.39 -1.91 20.73
N ALA A 78 -6.54 -2.52 21.03
CA ALA A 78 -6.68 -3.94 21.31
C ALA A 78 -6.60 -4.85 20.05
N ASP A 79 -6.79 -4.30 18.85
CA ASP A 79 -6.94 -5.09 17.62
C ASP A 79 -5.62 -5.69 17.08
N PHE A 80 -4.46 -5.14 17.49
CA PHE A 80 -3.14 -5.64 17.11
C PHE A 80 -2.19 -5.73 18.32
N THR A 81 -1.65 -6.92 18.54
CA THR A 81 -0.65 -7.21 19.59
C THR A 81 0.79 -7.11 19.06
N ALA A 82 1.73 -6.72 19.91
CA ALA A 82 3.13 -6.63 19.55
C ALA A 82 3.77 -8.04 19.41
N VAL A 83 4.55 -8.28 18.35
CA VAL A 83 5.39 -9.48 18.25
C VAL A 83 6.75 -9.23 18.93
N PRO A 84 7.16 -10.05 19.92
CA PRO A 84 8.44 -9.85 20.62
C PRO A 84 9.66 -9.79 19.69
N GLY A 85 10.47 -8.75 19.88
CA GLY A 85 11.68 -8.48 19.09
C GLY A 85 11.43 -7.96 17.68
N ILE A 86 10.19 -7.57 17.31
CA ILE A 86 9.88 -7.00 15.99
C ILE A 86 9.34 -5.57 16.16
N PRO A 87 9.88 -4.56 15.45
CA PRO A 87 9.32 -3.21 15.46
C PRO A 87 7.88 -3.18 14.92
N ARG A 88 7.00 -2.37 15.53
CA ARG A 88 5.58 -2.26 15.15
C ARG A 88 5.35 -1.29 13.99
N GLY A 89 4.18 -1.40 13.35
CA GLY A 89 3.67 -0.47 12.34
C GLY A 89 4.65 -0.23 11.19
N GLU A 90 4.78 1.03 10.77
CA GLU A 90 5.67 1.44 9.69
C GLU A 90 7.14 1.05 9.92
N ALA A 91 7.59 0.98 11.18
CA ALA A 91 8.99 0.71 11.51
C ALA A 91 9.42 -0.72 11.13
N GLY A 92 8.59 -1.74 11.40
CA GLY A 92 8.90 -3.15 11.10
C GLY A 92 8.52 -3.59 9.68
N THR A 93 7.90 -2.71 8.92
CA THR A 93 7.21 -2.99 7.66
C THR A 93 8.14 -2.81 6.46
N GLY A 94 8.17 -3.76 5.51
CA GLY A 94 9.09 -3.71 4.36
C GLY A 94 10.58 -3.72 4.71
N VAL A 95 10.92 -4.01 5.97
CA VAL A 95 12.31 -4.11 6.47
C VAL A 95 12.97 -5.35 5.89
N GLU A 96 14.24 -5.23 5.53
CA GLU A 96 15.06 -6.34 5.03
C GLU A 96 15.49 -7.26 6.18
N LEU A 97 15.44 -8.57 5.96
CA LEU A 97 15.60 -9.60 6.98
C LEU A 97 16.68 -10.60 6.56
N THR A 98 17.40 -11.15 7.54
CA THR A 98 18.22 -12.33 7.31
C THR A 98 17.32 -13.55 7.01
N PRO A 99 17.81 -14.59 6.33
CA PRO A 99 17.04 -15.81 6.11
C PRO A 99 16.57 -16.46 7.42
N ALA A 100 17.38 -16.39 8.48
CA ALA A 100 17.02 -16.90 9.80
C ALA A 100 15.85 -16.13 10.43
N GLU A 101 15.85 -14.80 10.37
CA GLU A 101 14.77 -13.97 10.88
C GLU A 101 13.48 -14.14 10.07
N ALA A 102 13.57 -14.24 8.74
CA ALA A 102 12.41 -14.53 7.90
C ALA A 102 11.78 -15.89 8.23
N ASN A 103 12.61 -16.92 8.46
CA ASN A 103 12.15 -18.23 8.91
C ASN A 103 11.53 -18.19 10.32
N ARG A 104 12.15 -17.50 11.29
CA ARG A 104 11.58 -17.30 12.64
C ARG A 104 10.17 -16.71 12.56
N ARG A 105 9.98 -15.65 11.77
CA ARG A 105 8.67 -15.00 11.61
C ARG A 105 7.66 -15.91 10.91
N CYS A 106 8.05 -16.64 9.88
CA CYS A 106 7.16 -17.60 9.25
C CYS A 106 6.74 -18.74 10.20
N ALA A 107 7.63 -19.22 11.07
CA ALA A 107 7.29 -20.21 12.10
C ALA A 107 6.32 -19.65 13.17
N LEU A 108 6.37 -18.36 13.52
CA LEU A 108 5.39 -17.72 14.41
C LEU A 108 3.97 -17.67 13.82
N ARG A 109 3.85 -17.70 12.49
CA ARG A 109 2.57 -17.63 11.75
C ARG A 109 2.04 -19.00 11.31
N TYR A 110 2.94 -19.92 10.99
CA TYR A 110 2.64 -21.27 10.50
C TYR A 110 3.44 -22.31 11.31
N PRO A 111 3.12 -22.48 12.61
CA PRO A 111 3.93 -23.28 13.53
C PRO A 111 4.06 -24.75 13.12
N ASP A 112 3.10 -25.28 12.35
CA ASP A 112 3.09 -26.66 11.87
C ASP A 112 4.03 -26.88 10.67
N ILE A 113 4.38 -25.82 9.93
CA ILE A 113 5.28 -25.92 8.78
C ILE A 113 6.73 -25.90 9.26
N LYS A 114 7.29 -27.09 9.50
CA LYS A 114 8.69 -27.29 9.94
C LYS A 114 9.74 -27.11 8.82
N ARG A 115 9.33 -26.72 7.61
CA ARG A 115 10.22 -26.51 6.45
C ARG A 115 10.84 -25.12 6.52
N GLN A 116 12.08 -24.98 6.09
CA GLN A 116 12.69 -23.67 5.86
C GLN A 116 12.09 -23.02 4.60
N LEU A 117 12.17 -21.69 4.52
CA LEU A 117 11.99 -20.95 3.27
C LEU A 117 13.08 -21.34 2.27
N ARG A 118 12.73 -21.42 0.98
CA ARG A 118 13.69 -21.58 -0.11
C ARG A 118 14.72 -20.43 -0.06
N PRO A 119 16.00 -20.64 -0.42
CA PRO A 119 16.96 -19.55 -0.55
C PRO A 119 16.52 -18.49 -1.56
N TYR A 120 16.69 -17.22 -1.19
CA TYR A 120 16.53 -16.02 -2.03
C TYR A 120 17.56 -14.98 -1.60
N ASP A 121 17.98 -14.11 -2.52
CA ASP A 121 19.01 -13.09 -2.27
C ASP A 121 18.59 -12.08 -1.19
N THR A 122 17.29 -11.79 -1.10
CA THR A 122 16.70 -10.91 -0.06
C THR A 122 15.38 -11.45 0.47
N PHE A 123 15.11 -11.15 1.75
CA PHE A 123 13.83 -11.35 2.41
C PHE A 123 13.34 -10.01 2.96
N ARG A 124 12.04 -9.70 2.84
CA ARG A 124 11.44 -8.49 3.42
C ARG A 124 10.19 -8.81 4.25
N ALA A 125 9.98 -8.05 5.32
CA ALA A 125 8.74 -8.10 6.08
C ALA A 125 7.54 -7.65 5.22
N GLY A 126 6.48 -8.47 5.18
CA GLY A 126 5.33 -8.32 4.29
C GLY A 126 5.50 -8.95 2.91
N GLN A 127 6.59 -9.68 2.63
CA GLN A 127 6.84 -10.30 1.31
C GLN A 127 6.41 -11.77 1.26
N VAL A 128 5.91 -12.21 0.10
CA VAL A 128 5.64 -13.63 -0.19
C VAL A 128 6.95 -14.37 -0.47
N ARG A 129 7.14 -15.54 0.16
CA ARG A 129 8.31 -16.42 -0.01
C ARG A 129 7.85 -17.87 -0.05
N MET A 130 8.46 -18.69 -0.91
CA MET A 130 8.18 -20.12 -0.94
C MET A 130 8.90 -20.84 0.21
N TYR A 131 8.25 -21.86 0.76
CA TYR A 131 8.93 -22.92 1.50
C TYR A 131 9.75 -23.78 0.54
N ASP A 132 10.83 -24.39 1.04
CA ASP A 132 11.56 -25.39 0.28
C ASP A 132 10.67 -26.62 0.01
N LEU A 133 10.55 -26.97 -1.28
CA LEU A 133 9.70 -28.05 -1.76
C LEU A 133 10.58 -29.21 -2.21
N LYS A 134 10.78 -30.18 -1.33
CA LYS A 134 11.40 -31.45 -1.70
C LYS A 134 10.54 -32.16 -2.76
N PRO A 135 11.14 -32.73 -3.82
CA PRO A 135 10.42 -33.51 -4.83
C PRO A 135 9.55 -34.62 -4.21
N GLY A 136 8.39 -34.88 -4.81
CA GLY A 136 7.47 -35.93 -4.38
C GLY A 136 6.63 -35.62 -3.13
N VAL A 137 6.71 -34.41 -2.55
CA VAL A 137 5.95 -34.06 -1.33
C VAL A 137 4.90 -32.97 -1.61
N ASP A 138 3.76 -33.39 -2.14
CA ASP A 138 2.57 -32.54 -2.31
C ASP A 138 2.14 -31.91 -0.97
N ALA A 139 2.15 -30.57 -0.92
CA ALA A 139 1.81 -29.82 0.28
C ALA A 139 0.95 -28.58 -0.07
N PRO A 140 -0.27 -28.44 0.49
CA PRO A 140 -1.21 -27.38 0.10
C PRO A 140 -0.84 -25.97 0.60
N SER A 141 0.33 -25.79 1.22
CA SER A 141 0.82 -24.54 1.81
C SER A 141 2.29 -24.30 1.44
N ALA A 142 2.57 -24.11 0.14
CA ALA A 142 3.92 -23.88 -0.38
C ALA A 142 4.51 -22.47 -0.12
N TYR A 143 3.78 -21.57 0.55
CA TYR A 143 4.14 -20.15 0.68
C TYR A 143 3.93 -19.61 2.10
N CYS A 144 4.77 -18.66 2.50
CA CYS A 144 4.58 -17.79 3.66
C CYS A 144 4.56 -16.31 3.19
N ILE A 145 3.69 -15.48 3.78
CA ILE A 145 3.90 -14.02 3.79
C ILE A 145 4.60 -13.69 5.11
N VAL A 146 5.85 -13.25 5.02
CA VAL A 146 6.74 -13.05 6.19
C VAL A 146 6.16 -11.93 7.08
N PRO A 147 5.81 -12.20 8.35
CA PRO A 147 5.19 -11.20 9.24
C PRO A 147 5.94 -9.87 9.43
N GLY A 148 5.15 -8.80 9.62
CA GLY A 148 5.53 -7.59 10.35
C GLY A 148 5.50 -7.79 11.88
N GLY A 149 5.38 -6.69 12.62
CA GLY A 149 5.41 -6.67 14.10
C GLY A 149 4.05 -6.57 14.80
N ASP A 150 2.94 -6.53 14.05
CA ASP A 150 1.58 -6.36 14.55
C ASP A 150 0.76 -7.64 14.34
N LYS A 151 0.77 -8.54 15.32
CA LYS A 151 -0.03 -9.77 15.25
C LYS A 151 -1.52 -9.41 15.43
N PRO A 152 -2.38 -9.70 14.44
CA PRO A 152 -3.80 -9.36 14.51
C PRO A 152 -4.54 -10.15 15.61
N SER A 153 -5.59 -9.57 16.17
CA SER A 153 -6.52 -10.27 17.05
C SER A 153 -7.27 -11.39 16.31
N ALA A 154 -7.76 -12.39 17.04
CA ALA A 154 -8.60 -13.44 16.46
C ALA A 154 -9.89 -12.87 15.84
N ALA A 155 -10.43 -11.78 16.40
CA ALA A 155 -11.60 -11.08 15.86
C ALA A 155 -11.32 -10.44 14.49
N LEU A 156 -10.13 -9.83 14.30
CA LEU A 156 -9.73 -9.32 12.98
C LEU A 156 -9.53 -10.44 11.95
N VAL A 157 -8.91 -11.55 12.36
CA VAL A 157 -8.76 -12.74 11.50
C VAL A 157 -10.13 -13.26 11.06
N GLU A 158 -11.11 -13.31 11.97
CA GLU A 158 -12.47 -13.77 11.68
C GLU A 158 -13.28 -12.77 10.84
N ALA A 159 -13.06 -11.46 11.00
CA ALA A 159 -13.64 -10.46 10.11
C ALA A 159 -13.11 -10.63 8.67
N ALA A 160 -11.79 -10.74 8.50
CA ALA A 160 -11.16 -10.98 7.20
C ALA A 160 -11.48 -12.35 6.58
N ARG A 161 -11.86 -13.35 7.39
CA ARG A 161 -12.31 -14.67 6.92
C ARG A 161 -13.74 -14.65 6.38
N ARG A 162 -14.64 -13.92 7.05
CA ARG A 162 -16.06 -13.77 6.65
C ARG A 162 -16.24 -12.86 5.45
N ASP A 163 -15.45 -11.79 5.38
CA ASP A 163 -15.41 -10.85 4.26
C ASP A 163 -13.97 -10.76 3.73
N PRO A 164 -13.57 -11.63 2.79
CA PRO A 164 -12.21 -11.67 2.25
C PRO A 164 -11.94 -10.59 1.19
N VAL A 165 -12.98 -10.09 0.51
CA VAL A 165 -12.91 -9.10 -0.57
C VAL A 165 -13.88 -7.94 -0.33
N PRO A 166 -13.62 -7.11 0.69
CA PRO A 166 -14.42 -5.91 0.94
C PRO A 166 -14.39 -4.93 -0.22
N THR A 167 -15.51 -4.25 -0.44
CA THR A 167 -15.62 -3.11 -1.37
C THR A 167 -15.15 -1.79 -0.76
N LYS A 168 -15.15 -1.67 0.58
CA LYS A 168 -14.71 -0.48 1.32
C LYS A 168 -13.19 -0.48 1.55
N GLN A 169 -12.54 0.66 1.29
CA GLN A 169 -11.08 0.80 1.44
C GLN A 169 -10.56 0.55 2.86
N ALA A 170 -11.28 0.96 3.91
CA ALA A 170 -10.91 0.69 5.30
C ALA A 170 -10.92 -0.82 5.62
N ASP A 171 -11.94 -1.55 5.16
CA ASP A 171 -12.05 -3.00 5.34
C ASP A 171 -11.02 -3.76 4.49
N GLN A 172 -10.63 -3.22 3.33
CA GLN A 172 -9.50 -3.74 2.56
C GLN A 172 -8.19 -3.56 3.33
N LEU A 173 -7.92 -2.38 3.89
CA LEU A 173 -6.74 -2.14 4.75
C LEU A 173 -6.73 -3.06 5.97
N ARG A 174 -7.86 -3.31 6.62
CA ARG A 174 -8.05 -4.32 7.68
C ARG A 174 -7.59 -5.71 7.21
N ASN A 175 -8.08 -6.18 6.07
CA ASN A 175 -7.70 -7.50 5.52
C ASN A 175 -6.22 -7.57 5.16
N CYS A 176 -5.68 -6.54 4.51
CA CYS A 176 -4.24 -6.44 4.21
C CYS A 176 -3.40 -6.44 5.49
N SER A 177 -3.85 -5.77 6.56
CA SER A 177 -3.17 -5.74 7.86
C SER A 177 -3.08 -7.12 8.50
N VAL A 178 -4.19 -7.87 8.52
CA VAL A 178 -4.25 -9.28 8.92
C VAL A 178 -3.36 -10.15 8.02
N GLY A 179 -3.30 -9.83 6.73
CA GLY A 179 -2.49 -10.52 5.74
C GLY A 179 -0.98 -10.31 5.93
N PHE A 180 -0.52 -9.13 6.35
CA PHE A 180 0.91 -8.81 6.54
C PHE A 180 1.43 -8.95 7.98
N TRP A 181 0.55 -8.91 8.99
CA TRP A 181 0.90 -8.64 10.40
C TRP A 181 1.56 -7.26 10.58
N THR A 182 0.94 -6.25 9.99
CA THR A 182 1.27 -4.82 10.12
C THR A 182 -0.05 -4.06 10.30
N ASP A 183 -0.15 -3.11 11.23
CA ASP A 183 -1.30 -2.19 11.26
C ASP A 183 -1.25 -1.21 10.06
N LEU A 184 -2.12 -1.43 9.07
CA LEU A 184 -2.33 -0.54 7.92
C LEU A 184 -3.59 0.33 8.04
N THR A 185 -4.35 0.27 9.14
CA THR A 185 -5.66 0.98 9.28
C THR A 185 -5.54 2.49 9.09
N LYS A 186 -4.39 3.07 9.47
CA LYS A 186 -4.08 4.50 9.39
C LYS A 186 -3.35 4.91 8.09
N TRP A 187 -3.18 3.99 7.14
CA TRP A 187 -2.51 4.25 5.86
C TRP A 187 -3.51 4.82 4.86
N ARG A 188 -3.04 5.69 3.96
CA ARG A 188 -3.89 6.32 2.95
C ARG A 188 -3.87 5.52 1.66
N VAL A 189 -5.00 4.96 1.25
CA VAL A 189 -5.14 4.33 -0.07
C VAL A 189 -4.91 5.38 -1.17
N LEU A 190 -4.06 5.07 -2.13
CA LEU A 190 -3.77 5.92 -3.29
C LEU A 190 -4.62 5.49 -4.49
N ALA A 191 -4.65 4.18 -4.77
CA ALA A 191 -5.51 3.57 -5.77
C ALA A 191 -6.01 2.21 -5.28
N SER A 192 -7.22 1.83 -5.70
CA SER A 192 -7.87 0.57 -5.40
C SER A 192 -8.80 0.18 -6.55
N ASP A 193 -8.84 -1.10 -6.88
CA ASP A 193 -9.72 -1.69 -7.89
C ASP A 193 -10.31 -3.01 -7.37
N VAL A 194 -11.54 -3.33 -7.75
CA VAL A 194 -12.37 -4.38 -7.12
C VAL A 194 -13.27 -5.08 -8.14
N ASP A 195 -13.16 -6.40 -8.23
CA ASP A 195 -14.17 -7.28 -8.82
C ASP A 195 -14.96 -7.95 -7.67
N PRO A 196 -16.16 -7.43 -7.32
CA PRO A 196 -16.82 -7.72 -6.04
C PRO A 196 -17.02 -9.22 -5.78
N GLY A 197 -16.66 -9.66 -4.56
CA GLY A 197 -16.76 -11.06 -4.14
C GLY A 197 -15.73 -12.00 -4.77
N LYS A 198 -14.83 -11.53 -5.66
CA LYS A 198 -13.74 -12.35 -6.24
C LYS A 198 -12.35 -11.82 -5.89
N SER A 199 -12.07 -10.54 -6.16
CA SER A 199 -10.78 -9.95 -5.82
C SER A 199 -10.77 -8.43 -5.71
N ALA A 200 -9.80 -7.90 -4.96
CA ALA A 200 -9.47 -6.49 -4.86
C ALA A 200 -7.94 -6.32 -4.92
N THR A 201 -7.48 -5.27 -5.59
CA THR A 201 -6.07 -4.85 -5.58
C THR A 201 -6.02 -3.41 -5.11
N LEU A 202 -5.09 -3.07 -4.21
CA LEU A 202 -4.87 -1.69 -3.78
C LEU A 202 -3.40 -1.37 -3.52
N VAL A 203 -3.09 -0.09 -3.56
CA VAL A 203 -1.84 0.49 -3.08
C VAL A 203 -2.13 1.59 -2.07
N ALA A 204 -1.49 1.51 -0.90
CA ALA A 204 -1.63 2.48 0.18
C ALA A 204 -0.25 3.00 0.63
N VAL A 205 -0.20 4.25 1.07
CA VAL A 205 1.00 4.91 1.60
C VAL A 205 0.89 5.12 3.11
N SER A 206 2.01 5.00 3.80
CA SER A 206 2.09 5.17 5.26
C SER A 206 1.90 6.63 5.69
N PRO A 207 1.59 6.90 6.98
CA PRO A 207 1.43 8.25 7.50
C PRO A 207 2.64 9.17 7.28
N SER A 208 3.86 8.61 7.24
CA SER A 208 5.08 9.40 6.97
C SER A 208 5.30 9.74 5.49
N GLY A 209 4.60 9.05 4.57
CA GLY A 209 4.85 9.11 3.13
C GLY A 209 6.00 8.20 2.64
N ASN A 210 6.81 7.62 3.53
CA ASN A 210 8.07 6.95 3.17
C ASN A 210 7.95 5.44 2.92
N ARG A 211 6.75 4.84 3.02
CA ARG A 211 6.49 3.43 2.69
C ARG A 211 5.20 3.30 1.89
N TYR A 212 5.16 2.31 1.01
CA TYR A 212 3.91 1.87 0.38
C TYR A 212 3.71 0.37 0.53
N ALA A 213 2.44 -0.05 0.64
CA ALA A 213 2.01 -1.44 0.68
C ALA A 213 1.15 -1.70 -0.56
N GLY A 214 1.59 -2.66 -1.39
CA GLY A 214 0.80 -3.19 -2.49
C GLY A 214 0.12 -4.48 -2.06
N CYS A 215 -1.21 -4.51 -2.06
CA CYS A 215 -2.00 -5.61 -1.51
C CYS A 215 -3.00 -6.14 -2.55
N SER A 216 -3.11 -7.47 -2.63
CA SER A 216 -4.09 -8.18 -3.45
C SER A 216 -4.89 -9.14 -2.55
N LEU A 217 -6.20 -8.95 -2.47
CA LEU A 217 -7.12 -9.73 -1.64
C LEU A 217 -8.02 -10.56 -2.56
N TRP A 218 -8.03 -11.89 -2.39
CA TRP A 218 -8.81 -12.79 -3.24
C TRP A 218 -9.78 -13.62 -2.39
N ALA A 219 -11.02 -13.74 -2.86
CA ALA A 219 -11.93 -14.76 -2.43
C ALA A 219 -11.45 -16.11 -2.99
N LYS A 220 -11.73 -17.17 -2.26
CA LYS A 220 -11.31 -18.51 -2.65
C LYS A 220 -12.48 -19.26 -3.25
N GLU A 221 -12.39 -19.57 -4.53
CA GLU A 221 -13.37 -20.42 -5.19
C GLU A 221 -13.45 -21.80 -4.47
N PRO A 222 -14.66 -22.28 -4.12
CA PRO A 222 -14.84 -23.62 -3.59
C PRO A 222 -14.48 -24.66 -4.67
N PRO A 223 -14.04 -25.89 -4.29
CA PRO A 223 -14.40 -26.56 -3.04
C PRO A 223 -13.23 -27.02 -2.16
N ARG A 224 -11.96 -26.74 -2.51
CA ARG A 224 -10.80 -27.52 -2.01
C ARG A 224 -9.97 -26.97 -0.84
N ALA A 225 -10.43 -25.94 -0.12
CA ALA A 225 -10.15 -25.70 1.31
C ALA A 225 -10.75 -24.38 1.81
N GLU A 226 -10.73 -24.19 3.14
CA GLU A 226 -11.09 -22.97 3.89
C GLU A 226 -10.68 -21.65 3.20
N THR A 227 -11.47 -20.58 3.41
CA THR A 227 -11.16 -19.22 2.95
C THR A 227 -9.79 -18.78 3.45
N ARG A 228 -8.81 -18.68 2.53
CA ARG A 228 -7.43 -18.25 2.82
C ARG A 228 -7.11 -17.07 1.92
N MET A 229 -6.73 -15.93 2.53
CA MET A 229 -6.24 -14.77 1.79
C MET A 229 -4.91 -15.11 1.11
N HIS A 230 -4.96 -15.29 -0.21
CA HIS A 230 -3.77 -15.38 -1.04
C HIS A 230 -3.28 -13.97 -1.37
N LEU A 231 -2.43 -13.42 -0.51
CA LEU A 231 -1.70 -12.20 -0.81
C LEU A 231 -0.64 -12.47 -1.88
N ASN A 232 -0.88 -12.06 -3.14
CA ASN A 232 0.21 -11.61 -4.02
C ASN A 232 0.48 -10.15 -3.63
N SER A 233 1.38 -9.93 -2.68
CA SER A 233 1.50 -8.62 -2.03
C SER A 233 2.91 -8.37 -1.52
N THR A 234 3.31 -7.11 -1.60
CA THR A 234 4.66 -6.66 -1.24
C THR A 234 4.59 -5.33 -0.52
N ILE A 235 5.48 -5.17 0.45
CA ILE A 235 5.74 -3.88 1.09
C ILE A 235 7.20 -3.53 0.83
N VAL A 236 7.43 -2.40 0.17
CA VAL A 236 8.75 -1.99 -0.28
C VAL A 236 9.20 -0.75 0.50
N ARG A 237 10.48 -0.74 0.88
CA ARG A 237 11.15 0.41 1.46
C ARG A 237 11.83 1.20 0.35
N ALA A 238 11.25 2.34 -0.01
CA ALA A 238 11.88 3.32 -0.89
C ALA A 238 11.68 4.72 -0.28
N PRO A 239 12.73 5.55 -0.14
CA PRO A 239 12.52 6.98 0.13
C PRO A 239 11.73 7.57 -1.04
N PHE A 240 10.81 8.50 -0.77
CA PHE A 240 9.90 9.02 -1.79
C PHE A 240 10.61 9.99 -2.75
N LYS A 241 11.38 9.43 -3.70
CA LYS A 241 11.88 10.11 -4.89
C LYS A 241 11.19 9.53 -6.12
N ALA A 242 10.40 10.35 -6.82
CA ALA A 242 9.66 9.93 -8.01
C ALA A 242 10.60 9.40 -9.13
N GLU A 243 11.83 9.92 -9.18
CA GLU A 243 12.89 9.50 -10.10
C GLU A 243 13.21 8.00 -10.00
N THR A 244 13.30 7.45 -8.79
CA THR A 244 13.67 6.04 -8.56
C THR A 244 12.59 5.06 -9.04
N PHE A 245 11.36 5.53 -9.28
CA PHE A 245 10.28 4.77 -9.91
C PHE A 245 10.24 4.89 -11.44
N ARG A 246 10.82 5.95 -12.02
CA ARG A 246 10.76 6.22 -13.47
C ARG A 246 11.62 5.26 -14.30
N SER A 247 12.74 4.79 -13.76
CA SER A 247 13.69 3.92 -14.47
C SER A 247 13.39 2.42 -14.38
N THR A 248 12.56 1.99 -13.42
CA THR A 248 12.35 0.56 -13.15
C THR A 248 10.98 0.32 -12.53
N PHE A 249 9.94 0.28 -13.38
CA PHE A 249 8.66 -0.29 -12.99
C PHE A 249 8.88 -1.74 -12.56
N ASN A 250 8.60 -2.08 -11.30
CA ASN A 250 8.60 -3.48 -10.89
C ASN A 250 7.54 -3.75 -9.80
N VAL A 251 6.57 -4.58 -10.16
CA VAL A 251 5.42 -5.00 -9.35
C VAL A 251 5.09 -6.43 -9.77
N ASP A 252 4.89 -7.33 -8.80
CA ASP A 252 4.65 -8.76 -9.04
C ASP A 252 3.46 -9.03 -10.00
N ALA A 253 3.78 -9.18 -11.29
CA ALA A 253 2.85 -9.48 -12.36
C ALA A 253 2.44 -10.97 -12.34
N GLY A 254 1.92 -11.44 -11.20
CA GLY A 254 1.44 -12.81 -11.03
C GLY A 254 0.12 -13.04 -11.77
N SER A 255 0.19 -13.33 -13.08
CA SER A 255 -0.92 -13.89 -13.84
C SER A 255 -1.16 -15.35 -13.43
N HIS A 256 -2.06 -15.58 -12.48
CA HIS A 256 -2.36 -16.91 -11.98
C HIS A 256 -3.46 -17.56 -12.83
N ARG A 257 -3.06 -18.43 -13.78
CA ARG A 257 -4.01 -19.29 -14.51
C ARG A 257 -4.23 -20.59 -13.76
N ARG A 258 -5.48 -20.88 -13.38
CA ARG A 258 -5.94 -22.17 -12.87
C ARG A 258 -6.87 -22.81 -13.89
N CYS A 259 -6.82 -24.14 -14.03
CA CYS A 259 -7.70 -24.88 -14.92
C CYS A 259 -8.25 -26.11 -14.19
N GLN A 260 -9.56 -26.30 -14.23
CA GLN A 260 -10.29 -27.42 -13.63
C GLN A 260 -11.40 -27.87 -14.57
N GLN A 261 -11.45 -29.17 -14.89
CA GLN A 261 -12.49 -29.77 -15.75
C GLN A 261 -12.66 -29.02 -17.10
N GLY A 262 -11.55 -28.66 -17.74
CA GLY A 262 -11.53 -27.93 -19.02
C GLY A 262 -11.87 -26.43 -18.92
N LYS A 263 -12.40 -25.95 -17.80
CA LYS A 263 -12.60 -24.52 -17.54
C LYS A 263 -11.33 -23.93 -16.96
N CYS A 264 -10.82 -22.87 -17.58
CA CYS A 264 -9.70 -22.10 -17.04
C CYS A 264 -10.18 -20.74 -16.56
N VAL A 265 -9.51 -20.22 -15.53
CA VAL A 265 -9.65 -18.84 -15.03
C VAL A 265 -8.24 -18.27 -14.91
N GLU A 266 -7.99 -17.08 -15.45
CA GLU A 266 -6.71 -16.38 -15.30
C GLU A 266 -6.94 -15.07 -14.55
N GLN A 267 -6.22 -14.89 -13.45
CA GLN A 267 -6.34 -13.69 -12.63
C GLN A 267 -5.15 -12.78 -12.84
N HIS A 268 -5.42 -11.51 -13.14
CA HIS A 268 -4.44 -10.45 -13.28
C HIS A 268 -4.55 -9.46 -12.13
N ASN A 269 -3.47 -9.25 -11.40
CA ASN A 269 -3.36 -8.19 -10.40
C ASN A 269 -2.10 -7.38 -10.71
N ARG A 270 -2.22 -6.04 -10.78
CA ARG A 270 -1.07 -5.13 -11.00
C ARG A 270 -1.36 -3.80 -10.29
N ILE A 271 -0.45 -3.32 -9.46
CA ILE A 271 -0.38 -1.90 -9.09
C ILE A 271 0.71 -1.23 -9.93
N GLY A 272 0.81 0.10 -9.86
CA GLY A 272 1.94 0.80 -10.45
C GLY A 272 1.91 2.30 -10.26
N LEU A 273 3.06 2.93 -10.50
CA LEU A 273 3.18 4.37 -10.71
C LEU A 273 3.40 4.63 -12.20
N VAL A 274 2.72 5.66 -12.72
CA VAL A 274 2.86 6.22 -14.07
C VAL A 274 3.00 7.74 -13.97
N GLU A 275 3.23 8.39 -15.10
CA GLU A 275 3.39 9.85 -15.11
C GLU A 275 2.16 10.61 -14.58
N PRO A 276 2.35 11.82 -13.99
CA PRO A 276 1.25 12.72 -13.66
C PRO A 276 0.42 13.21 -14.86
N SER A 277 0.86 12.93 -16.10
CA SER A 277 0.14 13.18 -17.35
C SER A 277 -0.99 12.14 -17.58
N VAL A 278 -0.85 10.91 -17.05
CA VAL A 278 -1.80 9.81 -17.23
C VAL A 278 -3.00 9.95 -16.28
N VAL A 279 -4.21 9.67 -16.77
CA VAL A 279 -5.47 9.68 -16.00
C VAL A 279 -6.16 8.32 -15.90
N ARG A 280 -5.84 7.37 -16.80
CA ARG A 280 -6.51 6.06 -16.86
C ARG A 280 -5.57 5.03 -17.50
N ILE A 281 -5.59 3.81 -16.97
CA ILE A 281 -4.95 2.64 -17.57
C ILE A 281 -6.05 1.72 -18.12
N THR A 282 -5.89 1.28 -19.36
CA THR A 282 -6.64 0.15 -19.92
C THR A 282 -5.75 -1.08 -19.89
N ALA A 283 -6.23 -2.18 -19.33
CA ALA A 283 -5.73 -3.52 -19.63
C ALA A 283 -6.61 -4.14 -20.71
N GLN A 284 -6.00 -4.60 -21.80
CA GLN A 284 -6.67 -5.31 -22.88
C GLN A 284 -5.98 -6.66 -23.09
N ARG A 285 -6.73 -7.74 -23.22
CA ARG A 285 -6.16 -9.05 -23.56
C ARG A 285 -6.13 -9.27 -25.08
N ILE A 286 -5.05 -9.88 -25.55
CA ILE A 286 -4.90 -10.38 -26.92
C ILE A 286 -5.97 -11.46 -27.16
N GLY A 287 -6.96 -11.14 -27.99
CA GLY A 287 -8.12 -12.00 -28.28
C GLY A 287 -9.46 -11.54 -27.68
N GLY A 288 -9.48 -10.42 -26.92
CA GLY A 288 -10.72 -9.82 -26.41
C GLY A 288 -10.72 -9.64 -24.89
N GLY A 289 -11.68 -8.85 -24.39
CA GLY A 289 -11.73 -8.39 -23.01
C GLY A 289 -10.91 -7.10 -22.80
N ARG A 290 -11.51 -6.17 -22.05
CA ARG A 290 -10.96 -4.84 -21.74
C ARG A 290 -11.42 -4.46 -20.33
N HIS A 291 -10.47 -4.07 -19.48
CA HIS A 291 -10.73 -3.53 -18.14
C HIS A 291 -10.03 -2.18 -17.99
N GLU A 292 -10.61 -1.25 -17.23
CA GLU A 292 -10.13 0.12 -17.13
C GLU A 292 -10.09 0.61 -15.68
N VAL A 293 -8.97 1.21 -15.29
CA VAL A 293 -8.74 1.68 -13.92
C VAL A 293 -8.27 3.14 -13.90
N PRO A 294 -8.79 3.98 -13.00
CA PRO A 294 -8.40 5.38 -12.89
C PRO A 294 -7.01 5.52 -12.27
N VAL A 295 -6.22 6.46 -12.78
CA VAL A 295 -4.95 6.88 -12.17
C VAL A 295 -5.22 7.98 -11.16
N LYS A 296 -4.73 7.83 -9.93
CA LYS A 296 -4.87 8.80 -8.83
C LYS A 296 -3.49 9.19 -8.33
N ASN A 297 -3.10 10.45 -8.55
CA ASN A 297 -1.77 10.98 -8.19
C ASN A 297 -0.60 10.15 -8.77
N GLY A 298 -0.73 9.73 -10.04
CA GLY A 298 0.22 8.84 -10.71
C GLY A 298 0.07 7.36 -10.37
N TRP A 299 -0.68 6.98 -9.33
CA TRP A 299 -0.85 5.57 -8.95
C TRP A 299 -2.07 4.92 -9.61
N PHE A 300 -1.93 3.67 -10.02
CA PHE A 300 -3.05 2.79 -10.34
C PHE A 300 -2.99 1.49 -9.54
N ALA A 301 -4.16 0.86 -9.42
CA ALA A 301 -4.33 -0.52 -8.98
C ALA A 301 -5.29 -1.20 -9.96
N LEU A 302 -5.07 -2.49 -10.20
CA LEU A 302 -5.86 -3.30 -11.12
C LEU A 302 -6.05 -4.71 -10.55
N THR A 303 -7.29 -5.19 -10.60
CA THR A 303 -7.70 -6.57 -10.39
C THR A 303 -8.63 -6.97 -11.53
N TRP A 304 -8.32 -8.05 -12.25
CA TRP A 304 -9.16 -8.52 -13.34
C TRP A 304 -9.18 -10.04 -13.38
N LEU A 305 -10.38 -10.62 -13.27
CA LEU A 305 -10.60 -12.06 -13.38
C LEU A 305 -11.11 -12.41 -14.78
N ASP A 306 -10.28 -13.07 -15.58
CA ASP A 306 -10.64 -13.58 -16.89
C ASP A 306 -11.19 -15.01 -16.78
N THR A 307 -12.49 -15.16 -17.03
CA THR A 307 -13.21 -16.43 -16.99
C THR A 307 -13.24 -17.17 -18.33
N LYS A 308 -12.58 -16.64 -19.37
CA LYS A 308 -12.42 -17.27 -20.69
C LYS A 308 -10.98 -17.08 -21.21
N PRO A 309 -9.93 -17.38 -20.42
CA PRO A 309 -8.55 -17.00 -20.72
C PRO A 309 -8.00 -17.73 -21.95
N SER A 310 -6.97 -17.14 -22.55
CA SER A 310 -6.35 -17.68 -23.77
C SER A 310 -5.50 -18.93 -23.51
N ALA A 311 -5.30 -19.73 -24.56
CA ALA A 311 -4.33 -20.82 -24.55
C ALA A 311 -2.93 -20.35 -24.12
N LYS A 312 -2.56 -19.11 -24.47
CA LYS A 312 -1.37 -18.39 -23.97
C LYS A 312 -1.70 -17.58 -22.71
N VAL A 313 -0.94 -17.82 -21.64
CA VAL A 313 -0.94 -17.07 -20.36
C VAL A 313 -0.31 -15.68 -20.58
N GLY A 314 -0.65 -14.70 -19.73
CA GLY A 314 0.00 -13.39 -19.72
C GLY A 314 -0.30 -12.59 -20.98
N GLY A 315 -1.47 -12.77 -21.58
CA GLY A 315 -1.89 -12.20 -22.86
C GLY A 315 -2.20 -10.70 -22.85
N LEU A 316 -1.70 -9.91 -21.88
CA LEU A 316 -2.09 -8.51 -21.71
C LEU A 316 -1.27 -7.51 -22.54
N LYS A 317 -1.98 -6.48 -22.99
CA LYS A 317 -1.47 -5.17 -23.43
C LYS A 317 -1.98 -4.14 -22.43
N PHE A 318 -1.11 -3.24 -21.98
CA PHE A 318 -1.49 -2.10 -21.15
C PHE A 318 -1.38 -0.82 -21.98
N THR A 319 -2.36 0.06 -21.84
CA THR A 319 -2.39 1.37 -22.52
C THR A 319 -2.68 2.45 -21.50
N ALA A 320 -1.79 3.43 -21.40
CA ALA A 320 -2.02 4.64 -20.63
C ALA A 320 -2.76 5.67 -21.50
N HIS A 321 -3.64 6.45 -20.87
CA HIS A 321 -4.39 7.53 -21.50
C HIS A 321 -4.10 8.83 -20.75
N HIS A 322 -3.65 9.84 -21.47
CA HIS A 322 -3.11 11.08 -20.92
C HIS A 322 -4.15 12.22 -21.00
N LYS A 323 -3.91 13.31 -20.25
CA LYS A 323 -4.82 14.47 -20.13
C LYS A 323 -5.08 15.23 -21.43
N ASP A 324 -4.13 15.13 -22.36
CA ASP A 324 -4.15 15.69 -23.72
C ASP A 324 -4.91 14.81 -24.72
N GLY A 325 -5.35 13.61 -24.31
CA GLY A 325 -6.01 12.64 -25.17
C GLY A 325 -5.05 11.69 -25.91
N HIS A 326 -3.73 11.86 -25.77
CA HIS A 326 -2.76 10.90 -26.31
C HIS A 326 -2.77 9.58 -25.51
N THR A 327 -2.35 8.49 -26.16
CA THR A 327 -2.26 7.16 -25.55
C THR A 327 -0.95 6.46 -25.87
N GLU A 328 -0.23 6.00 -24.85
CA GLU A 328 0.97 5.17 -24.99
C GLU A 328 0.67 3.68 -24.75
N VAL A 329 1.46 2.79 -25.35
CA VAL A 329 1.43 1.36 -25.02
C VAL A 329 2.54 1.08 -24.01
N ILE A 330 2.16 0.75 -22.78
CA ILE A 330 3.12 0.49 -21.71
C ILE A 330 3.81 -0.86 -22.01
N PRO A 331 5.16 -0.93 -22.09
CA PRO A 331 5.89 -2.18 -22.23
C PRO A 331 5.65 -3.09 -21.02
N ARG A 332 5.87 -4.40 -21.18
CA ARG A 332 5.37 -5.41 -20.23
C ARG A 332 6.04 -5.37 -18.87
#